data_AF-A0A542M3B1-F1
#
_entry.id   AF-A0A542M3B1-F1
#
_cell.length_a   1.000
_cell.length_b   1.000
_cell.length_c   1.000
_cell.angle_alpha   90.00
_cell.angle_beta   90.00
_cell.angle_gamma   90.00
#
_symmetry.space_group_name_H-M   'P 1'
#
loop_
_entity.id
_entity.type
_entity.pdbx_description
1 polymer ?
#
loop_
_entity_poly.entity_id
_entity_poly.type
_entity_poly.pdbx_seq_one_letter_code
_entity_poly.pdbx_strand_id
1 'polypeptide(L)'
;MDREDGIDVDPLAVALTRPSTILGVPYEACVINLLVSVEALSLTENLLWLLMCIPVHAICYLITLNDPRSFELLILWARTKLGTLIGSRGYWSASSYSPLTFRERFGPFKRWRVLRHLQREKRT
;
A
#
# COMPACT_ATOMS: atom_id res chain seq x y z
N MET A 1 46.19 11.25 27.90
CA MET A 1 45.00 12.04 27.51
C MET A 1 44.67 11.60 26.11
N ASP A 2 43.99 10.46 26.04
CA ASP A 2 43.63 9.85 24.76
C ASP A 2 42.49 10.67 24.19
N ARG A 3 42.74 11.26 23.02
CA ARG A 3 41.72 12.00 22.28
C ARG A 3 40.79 10.95 21.71
N GLU A 4 39.57 10.90 22.25
CA GLU A 4 38.45 10.23 21.63
C GLU A 4 38.31 10.86 20.23
N ASP A 5 38.75 10.16 19.18
CA ASP A 5 38.53 10.57 17.80
C ASP A 5 37.02 10.62 17.58
N GLY A 6 36.46 11.82 17.70
CA GLY A 6 35.03 12.07 17.57
C GLY A 6 34.56 11.56 16.22
N ILE A 7 33.44 10.83 16.21
CA ILE A 7 32.83 10.28 15.00
C ILE A 7 32.71 11.38 13.94
N ASP A 8 33.44 11.23 12.84
CA ASP A 8 33.34 12.11 11.69
C ASP A 8 32.00 11.82 10.99
N VAL A 9 31.08 12.79 11.06
CA VAL A 9 29.71 12.67 10.52
C VAL A 9 29.54 13.59 9.32
N ASP A 10 29.48 12.99 8.14
CA ASP A 10 29.15 13.71 6.92
C ASP A 10 27.66 14.10 6.88
N PRO A 11 27.32 15.37 6.57
CA PRO A 11 25.93 15.81 6.45
C PRO A 11 25.28 15.15 5.22
N LEU A 12 24.30 14.29 5.45
CA LEU A 12 23.53 13.66 4.38
C LEU A 12 22.46 14.61 3.83
N ALA A 13 22.45 14.82 2.51
CA ALA A 13 21.40 15.57 1.82
C ALA A 13 20.10 14.74 1.70
N VAL A 14 19.38 14.56 2.82
CA VAL A 14 18.18 13.70 2.93
C VAL A 14 17.00 14.21 2.09
N ALA A 15 16.96 15.50 1.75
CA ALA A 15 15.83 16.12 1.08
C ALA A 15 15.54 15.53 -0.31
N LEU A 16 16.55 15.05 -1.04
CA LEU A 16 16.39 14.52 -2.40
C LEU A 16 15.89 13.07 -2.42
N THR A 17 16.03 12.33 -1.32
CA THR A 17 15.72 10.89 -1.25
C THR A 17 14.50 10.59 -0.37
N ARG A 18 14.03 11.56 0.43
CA ARG A 18 12.81 11.41 1.22
C ARG A 18 11.56 11.63 0.36
N PRO A 19 10.47 10.90 0.62
CA PRO A 19 9.20 11.15 -0.05
C PRO A 19 8.67 12.55 0.29
N SER A 20 7.87 13.10 -0.62
CA SER A 20 7.20 14.39 -0.40
C SER A 20 6.22 14.29 0.76
N THR A 21 6.33 15.22 1.72
CA THR A 21 5.49 15.27 2.92
C THR A 21 4.78 16.62 3.02
N ILE A 22 3.51 16.58 3.46
CA ILE A 22 2.65 17.74 3.71
C ILE A 22 2.27 17.68 5.19
N LEU A 23 2.61 18.73 5.96
CA LEU A 23 2.36 18.79 7.41
C LEU A 23 2.92 17.59 8.20
N GLY A 24 4.03 17.02 7.75
CA GLY A 24 4.68 15.86 8.39
C GLY A 24 4.12 14.49 7.98
N VAL A 25 3.10 14.44 7.13
CA VAL A 25 2.48 13.21 6.62
C VAL A 25 2.82 13.06 5.12
N PRO A 26 3.13 11.86 4.60
CA PRO A 26 3.42 11.65 3.19
C PRO A 26 2.19 11.90 2.32
N TYR A 27 2.43 12.31 1.07
CA TYR A 27 1.38 12.68 0.12
C TYR A 27 0.25 11.63 0.01
N GLU A 28 0.60 10.34 -0.09
CA GLU A 28 -0.36 9.24 -0.17
C GLU A 28 -1.36 9.23 1.00
N ALA A 29 -0.87 9.46 2.22
CA ALA A 29 -1.70 9.48 3.42
C ALA A 29 -2.57 10.74 3.49
N CYS A 30 -2.07 11.90 3.02
CA CYS A 30 -2.89 13.10 2.88
C CYS A 30 -4.06 12.89 1.89
N VAL A 31 -3.82 12.20 0.78
CA VAL A 31 -4.87 11.87 -0.20
C VAL A 31 -5.93 10.96 0.42
N ILE A 32 -5.51 9.90 1.13
CA ILE A 32 -6.44 8.98 1.81
C ILE A 32 -7.25 9.73 2.88
N ASN A 33 -6.60 10.59 3.67
CA ASN A 33 -7.27 11.40 4.69
C ASN A 33 -8.35 12.32 4.09
N LEU A 34 -8.03 12.99 2.98
CA LEU A 34 -8.99 13.85 2.28
C LEU A 34 -10.14 13.02 1.71
N LEU A 35 -9.83 11.89 1.06
CA LEU A 35 -10.83 10.98 0.49
C LEU A 35 -11.81 10.51 1.57
N VAL A 36 -11.31 9.99 2.69
CA VAL A 36 -12.16 9.52 3.80
C VAL A 36 -13.04 10.64 4.36
N SER A 37 -12.49 11.85 4.49
CA SER A 37 -13.23 13.01 5.00
C SER A 37 -14.35 13.45 4.05
N VAL A 38 -14.09 13.46 2.75
CA VAL A 38 -15.07 13.82 1.71
C VAL A 38 -16.16 12.77 1.60
N GLU A 39 -15.81 11.47 1.62
CA GLU A 39 -16.79 10.38 1.59
C GLU A 39 -17.70 10.42 2.82
N ALA A 40 -17.14 10.66 4.02
CA ALA A 40 -17.93 10.79 5.25
C ALA A 40 -18.89 11.99 5.19
N LEU A 41 -18.45 13.13 4.65
CA LEU A 41 -19.29 14.30 4.43
C LEU A 41 -20.42 14.01 3.42
N SER A 42 -20.11 13.33 2.32
CA SER A 42 -21.09 12.95 1.29
C SER A 42 -22.17 12.01 1.84
N LEU A 43 -21.77 11.02 2.65
CA LEU A 43 -22.69 10.04 3.23
C LEU A 43 -23.61 10.60 4.31
N THR A 44 -23.17 11.64 5.02
CA THR A 44 -23.90 12.19 6.17
C THR A 44 -24.56 13.54 5.88
N GLU A 45 -24.24 14.15 4.74
CA GLU A 45 -24.70 15.47 4.29
C GLU A 45 -24.52 16.57 5.36
N ASN A 46 -23.59 16.37 6.30
CA ASN A 46 -23.40 17.24 7.44
C ASN A 46 -21.94 17.74 7.49
N LEU A 47 -21.80 19.06 7.52
CA LEU A 47 -20.50 19.75 7.48
C LEU A 47 -19.61 19.42 8.70
N LEU A 48 -20.19 19.02 9.83
CA LEU A 48 -19.44 18.61 11.02
C LEU A 48 -18.53 17.40 10.75
N TRP A 49 -18.88 16.55 9.79
CA TRP A 49 -18.05 15.40 9.43
C TRP A 49 -16.72 15.78 8.78
N LEU A 50 -16.54 17.02 8.36
CA LEU A 50 -15.24 17.52 7.92
C LEU A 50 -14.19 17.50 9.06
N LEU A 51 -14.61 17.58 10.33
CA LEU A 51 -13.69 17.47 11.47
C LEU A 51 -13.03 16.09 11.56
N MET A 52 -13.55 15.05 10.90
CA MET A 52 -12.90 13.74 10.82
C MET A 52 -11.52 13.76 10.18
N CYS A 53 -11.22 14.81 9.41
CA CYS A 53 -9.88 15.04 8.86
C CYS A 53 -8.82 15.13 9.99
N ILE A 54 -9.16 15.69 11.15
CA ILE A 54 -8.23 15.86 12.27
C ILE A 54 -7.80 14.52 12.89
N PRO A 55 -8.72 13.66 13.38
CA PRO A 55 -8.32 12.38 13.98
C PRO A 55 -7.68 11.46 12.95
N VAL A 56 -8.14 11.45 11.69
CA VAL A 56 -7.54 10.62 10.65
C VAL A 56 -6.12 11.09 10.32
N HIS A 57 -5.90 12.40 10.17
CA HIS A 57 -4.56 12.96 9.97
C HIS A 57 -3.64 12.69 11.17
N ALA A 58 -4.15 12.78 12.40
CA ALA A 58 -3.38 12.47 13.60
C ALA A 58 -2.90 11.00 13.61
N ILE A 59 -3.76 10.05 13.23
CA ILE A 59 -3.37 8.63 13.09
C ILE A 59 -2.29 8.48 12.01
N CYS A 60 -2.47 9.12 10.86
CA CYS A 60 -1.47 9.09 9.79
C CYS A 60 -0.12 9.65 10.25
N TYR A 61 -0.14 10.75 11.00
CA TYR A 61 1.06 11.36 11.58
C TYR A 61 1.77 10.44 12.56
N LEU A 62 1.02 9.76 13.44
CA LEU A 62 1.56 8.79 14.39
C LEU A 62 2.24 7.61 13.69
N ILE A 63 1.67 7.13 12.58
CA ILE A 63 2.27 6.05 11.78
C ILE A 63 3.61 6.50 11.18
N THR A 64 3.70 7.75 10.71
CA THR A 64 4.91 8.28 10.04
C THR A 64 5.99 8.80 10.96
N LEU A 65 5.75 8.81 12.28
CA LEU A 65 6.70 9.31 13.26
C LEU A 65 8.05 8.54 13.23
N ASN A 66 8.00 7.24 12.94
CA ASN A 66 9.20 6.39 12.88
C ASN A 66 9.91 6.45 11.51
N ASP A 67 9.14 6.42 10.42
CA ASP A 67 9.68 6.43 9.05
C ASP A 67 8.69 7.14 8.10
N PRO A 68 9.13 8.18 7.37
CA PRO A 68 8.29 8.87 6.38
C PRO A 68 7.82 7.96 5.22
N ARG A 69 8.50 6.83 4.98
CA ARG A 69 8.18 5.85 3.92
C ARG A 69 7.20 4.78 4.37
N SER A 70 6.72 4.83 5.62
CA SER A 70 5.82 3.81 6.19
C SER A 70 4.63 3.47 5.28
N PHE A 71 4.01 4.47 4.66
CA PHE A 71 2.88 4.26 3.73
C PHE A 71 3.27 3.61 2.40
N GLU A 72 4.45 3.92 1.84
CA GLU A 72 4.97 3.22 0.65
C GLU A 72 5.18 1.74 0.97
N LEU A 73 5.77 1.45 2.13
CA LEU A 73 6.00 0.08 2.59
C LEU A 73 4.69 -0.66 2.87
N LEU A 74 3.68 0.01 3.44
CA LEU A 74 2.36 -0.57 3.64
C LEU A 74 1.69 -0.96 2.32
N ILE A 75 1.75 -0.09 1.31
CA ILE A 75 1.21 -0.38 -0.03
C ILE A 75 1.99 -1.51 -0.68
N LEU A 76 3.33 -1.51 -0.58
CA LEU A 76 4.17 -2.58 -1.11
C LEU A 76 3.85 -3.92 -0.43
N TRP A 77 3.73 -3.92 0.89
CA TRP A 77 3.32 -5.09 1.66
C TRP A 77 1.94 -5.59 1.22
N ALA A 78 0.97 -4.70 1.01
CA ALA A 78 -0.35 -5.07 0.53
C ALA A 78 -0.26 -5.73 -0.85
N ARG A 79 0.45 -5.13 -1.81
CA ARG A 79 0.60 -5.70 -3.16
C ARG A 79 1.24 -7.07 -3.17
N THR A 80 2.13 -7.33 -2.22
CA THR A 80 2.98 -8.52 -2.24
C THR A 80 2.49 -9.65 -1.33
N LYS A 81 1.92 -9.34 -0.16
CA LYS A 81 1.43 -10.33 0.81
C LYS A 81 -0.07 -10.49 0.86
N LEU A 82 -0.87 -9.49 0.46
CA LEU A 82 -2.32 -9.57 0.57
C LEU A 82 -2.91 -10.71 -0.27
N GLY A 83 -2.38 -10.92 -1.48
CA GLY A 83 -2.80 -12.03 -2.35
C GLY A 83 -2.51 -13.42 -1.75
N THR A 84 -1.33 -13.60 -1.15
CA THR A 84 -1.01 -14.84 -0.42
C THR A 84 -1.90 -15.01 0.80
N LEU A 85 -2.14 -13.94 1.56
CA LEU A 85 -2.97 -13.95 2.77
C LEU A 85 -4.38 -14.48 2.48
N ILE A 86 -4.99 -14.05 1.37
CA ILE A 86 -6.35 -14.43 0.98
C ILE A 86 -6.38 -15.82 0.32
N GLY A 87 -5.40 -16.16 -0.52
CA GLY A 87 -5.49 -17.33 -1.40
C GLY A 87 -4.74 -18.57 -0.96
N SER A 88 -3.55 -18.43 -0.35
CA SER A 88 -2.63 -19.56 -0.15
C SER A 88 -2.13 -19.72 1.28
N ARG A 89 -2.34 -18.73 2.17
CA ARG A 89 -1.86 -18.77 3.54
C ARG A 89 -2.50 -19.88 4.39
N GLY A 90 -3.76 -20.23 4.13
CA GLY A 90 -4.44 -21.33 4.82
C GLY A 90 -3.86 -22.72 4.51
N TYR A 91 -3.22 -22.89 3.35
CA TYR A 91 -2.69 -24.19 2.92
C TYR A 91 -1.16 -24.27 3.03
N TRP A 92 -0.45 -23.19 2.72
CA TRP A 92 1.03 -23.18 2.67
C TRP A 92 1.69 -22.38 3.79
N SER A 93 0.95 -21.59 4.58
CA SER A 93 1.43 -20.68 5.65
C SER A 93 2.51 -19.66 5.25
N ALA A 94 3.08 -19.78 4.04
CA ALA A 94 4.22 -19.02 3.55
C ALA A 94 3.86 -18.22 2.29
N SER A 95 4.50 -17.06 2.15
CA SER A 95 4.55 -16.26 0.93
C SER A 95 5.84 -16.57 0.19
N SER A 96 5.77 -17.34 -0.90
CA SER A 96 6.93 -17.59 -1.77
C SER A 96 6.88 -16.67 -3.00
N TYR A 97 7.88 -15.80 -3.13
CA TYR A 97 8.09 -15.04 -4.38
C TYR A 97 8.78 -15.96 -5.38
N SER A 98 8.14 -16.21 -6.52
CA SER A 98 8.78 -16.88 -7.65
C SER A 98 9.12 -15.84 -8.71
N PRO A 99 10.36 -15.82 -9.25
CA PRO A 99 10.72 -14.96 -10.38
C PRO A 99 10.06 -15.40 -11.70
N LEU A 100 9.46 -16.60 -11.72
CA LEU A 100 8.67 -17.07 -12.85
C LEU A 100 7.36 -16.28 -12.92
N THR A 101 6.93 -15.96 -14.13
CA THR A 101 5.62 -15.35 -14.36
C THR A 101 4.55 -16.22 -13.69
N PHE A 102 3.76 -15.60 -12.81
CA PHE A 102 2.72 -16.32 -12.09
C PHE A 102 1.71 -16.85 -13.11
N ARG A 103 1.73 -18.16 -13.35
CA ARG A 103 0.71 -18.84 -14.16
C ARG A 103 -0.57 -18.84 -13.34
N GLU A 104 -1.39 -17.80 -13.51
CA GLU A 104 -2.73 -17.75 -12.93
C GLU A 104 -3.46 -19.06 -13.27
N ARG A 105 -3.76 -19.86 -12.26
CA ARG A 105 -4.64 -21.02 -12.46
C ARG A 105 -6.01 -20.43 -12.81
N PHE A 106 -6.49 -20.68 -14.03
CA PHE A 106 -7.76 -20.10 -14.48
C PHE A 106 -8.86 -20.43 -13.48
N GLY A 107 -9.45 -19.37 -12.90
CA GLY A 107 -10.69 -19.52 -12.15
C GLY A 107 -11.79 -20.13 -13.03
N PRO A 108 -12.85 -20.68 -12.42
CA PRO A 108 -13.90 -21.39 -13.14
C PRO A 108 -14.50 -20.57 -14.29
N PHE A 109 -14.59 -19.24 -14.11
CA PHE A 109 -15.13 -18.32 -15.11
C PHE A 109 -14.22 -18.09 -16.32
N LYS A 110 -12.92 -17.84 -16.10
CA LYS A 110 -11.93 -17.70 -17.21
C LYS A 110 -11.84 -19.01 -17.98
N ARG A 111 -11.82 -20.15 -17.28
CA ARG A 111 -11.76 -21.49 -17.89
C ARG A 111 -12.99 -21.75 -18.77
N TRP A 112 -14.19 -21.46 -18.28
CA TRP A 112 -15.42 -21.60 -19.07
C TRP A 112 -15.43 -20.71 -20.33
N ARG A 113 -14.96 -19.47 -20.22
CA ARG A 113 -14.87 -18.55 -21.37
C ARG A 113 -13.97 -19.11 -22.47
N VAL A 114 -12.77 -19.58 -22.12
CA VAL A 114 -11.83 -20.16 -23.09
C VAL A 114 -12.40 -21.42 -23.72
N LEU A 115 -13.01 -22.31 -22.93
CA LEU A 115 -13.63 -23.54 -23.45
C LEU A 115 -14.75 -23.23 -24.45
N ARG A 116 -15.56 -22.18 -24.21
CA ARG A 116 -16.60 -21.75 -25.16
C ARG A 116 -16.02 -21.28 -26.48
N HIS A 117 -14.90 -20.55 -26.47
CA HIS A 117 -14.25 -20.12 -27.73
C HIS A 117 -13.74 -21.32 -28.53
N LEU A 118 -13.09 -22.28 -27.85
CA LEU A 118 -12.62 -23.52 -28.48
C LEU A 118 -13.77 -24.38 -29.04
N GLN A 119 -14.92 -24.40 -28.36
CA GLN A 119 -16.12 -25.09 -28.83
C GLN A 119 -16.80 -24.40 -30.03
N ARG A 120 -16.58 -23.10 -30.23
CA ARG A 120 -17.08 -22.35 -31.40
C ARG A 120 -16.18 -22.58 -32.61
N GLU A 121 -14.87 -22.56 -32.42
CA GLU A 121 -13.87 -22.77 -33.48
C GLU A 121 -13.92 -24.20 -34.04
N LYS A 122 -14.21 -25.22 -33.22
CA LYS A 122 -14.43 -26.60 -33.69
C LYS A 122 -15.73 -26.81 -34.49
N ARG A 123 -16.62 -25.82 -34.55
CA ARG A 123 -17.96 -25.95 -35.15
C ARG A 123 -18.07 -25.27 -36.53
N THR A 124 -17.01 -24.60 -36.96
CA THR A 124 -16.81 -24.06 -38.31
C THR A 124 -15.88 -24.98 -39.08
#